data_AF-A0A1I1GL58-F1
#
_entry.id   AF-A0A1I1GL58-F1
#
_cell.length_a   1.000
_cell.length_b   1.000
_cell.length_c   1.000
_cell.angle_alpha   90.00
_cell.angle_beta   90.00
_cell.angle_gamma   90.00
#
_symmetry.space_group_name_H-M   'P 1'
#
loop_
_entity.id
_entity.type
_entity.pdbx_description
1 polymer ?
#
loop_
_entity_poly.entity_id
_entity_poly.type
_entity_poly.pdbx_seq_one_letter_code
_entity_poly.pdbx_strand_id
1 'polypeptide(L)'
;MQSDNVVISKESQEKNASETKGTEENINNQNKEAPKLTPEQEVKLAEEKEESVLDKIIQELSMKIMALSLQIEQLKSKEDTESVKERKALEVELALTKGRLEAKLKEKLDTAKLS
;
A
#
# COMPACT_ATOMS: atom_id res chain seq x y z
N MET A 1 -31.73 -13.45 -25.90
CA MET A 1 -30.48 -13.00 -25.28
C MET A 1 -29.36 -13.55 -26.13
N GLN A 2 -28.71 -12.70 -26.93
CA GLN A 2 -27.55 -13.09 -27.72
C GLN A 2 -26.30 -12.62 -26.95
N SER A 3 -25.39 -13.55 -26.69
CA SER A 3 -24.12 -13.28 -26.01
C SER A 3 -23.15 -12.69 -27.03
N ASP A 4 -22.74 -11.44 -26.83
CA ASP A 4 -21.73 -10.81 -27.67
C ASP A 4 -20.36 -11.47 -27.38
N ASN A 5 -19.89 -12.22 -28.36
CA ASN A 5 -18.54 -12.77 -28.38
C ASN A 5 -17.59 -11.69 -28.90
N VAL A 6 -16.87 -11.03 -27.99
CA VAL A 6 -15.85 -10.05 -28.36
C VAL A 6 -14.63 -10.81 -28.88
N VAL A 7 -14.49 -10.89 -30.20
CA VAL A 7 -13.29 -11.40 -30.87
C VAL A 7 -12.26 -10.28 -30.89
N ILE A 8 -11.23 -10.38 -30.04
CA ILE A 8 -10.09 -9.46 -30.07
C ILE A 8 -9.22 -9.84 -31.27
N SER A 9 -9.19 -8.96 -32.28
CA SER A 9 -8.35 -9.12 -33.48
C SER A 9 -6.86 -9.21 -33.12
N LYS A 10 -6.15 -10.13 -33.80
CA LYS A 10 -4.71 -10.44 -33.58
C LYS A 10 -3.78 -9.23 -33.68
N GLU A 11 -4.22 -8.15 -34.34
CA GLU A 11 -3.50 -6.88 -34.50
C GLU A 11 -3.26 -6.12 -33.18
N SER A 12 -4.03 -6.40 -32.11
CA SER A 12 -3.81 -5.80 -30.79
C SER A 12 -2.78 -6.54 -29.92
N GLN A 13 -2.31 -7.73 -30.31
CA GLN A 13 -1.31 -8.48 -29.54
C GLN A 13 0.14 -8.20 -29.95
N GLU A 14 0.39 -7.55 -31.09
CA GLU A 14 1.74 -7.39 -31.64
C GLU A 14 2.42 -6.04 -31.32
N LYS A 15 1.81 -5.14 -30.54
CA LYS A 15 2.44 -3.85 -30.18
C LYS A 15 3.42 -3.86 -29.00
N ASN A 16 3.69 -5.01 -28.38
CA ASN A 16 4.72 -5.10 -27.33
C ASN A 16 5.72 -6.26 -27.54
N ALA A 17 5.68 -6.92 -28.68
CA ALA A 17 6.64 -7.95 -29.05
C ALA A 17 7.57 -7.42 -30.15
N SER A 18 8.84 -7.26 -29.78
CA SER A 18 9.99 -7.33 -30.70
C SER A 18 10.39 -6.06 -31.48
N GLU A 19 11.14 -5.18 -30.82
CA GLU A 19 12.31 -4.56 -31.46
C GLU A 19 13.58 -5.10 -30.81
N THR A 20 14.05 -6.22 -31.33
CA THR A 20 15.44 -6.67 -31.22
C THR A 20 15.90 -7.01 -32.63
N LYS A 21 16.88 -6.25 -33.13
CA LYS A 21 17.86 -6.61 -34.18
C LYS A 21 18.71 -5.35 -34.42
N GLY A 22 20.01 -5.32 -34.18
CA GLY A 22 20.95 -6.33 -33.72
C GLY A 22 22.37 -5.79 -33.84
N THR A 23 23.31 -6.37 -33.11
CA THR A 23 24.66 -6.59 -33.60
C THR A 23 25.19 -7.81 -32.84
N GLU A 24 25.32 -8.92 -33.55
CA GLU A 24 26.06 -10.08 -33.07
C GLU A 24 27.55 -9.72 -33.08
N GLU A 25 28.21 -9.85 -31.93
CA GLU A 25 29.57 -10.42 -31.88
C GLU A 25 29.83 -11.01 -30.49
N ASN A 26 29.66 -12.33 -30.42
CA ASN A 26 30.56 -13.30 -29.80
C ASN A 26 31.29 -12.85 -28.51
N ILE A 27 30.89 -13.39 -27.35
CA ILE A 27 31.78 -14.04 -26.35
C ILE A 27 30.89 -14.86 -25.40
N ASN A 28 30.96 -16.17 -25.62
CA ASN A 28 31.11 -17.27 -24.66
C ASN A 28 30.86 -17.05 -23.14
N ASN A 29 30.31 -18.11 -22.53
CA ASN A 29 30.31 -18.51 -21.10
C ASN A 29 29.17 -18.06 -20.17
N GLN A 30 28.36 -19.05 -19.81
CA GLN A 30 27.99 -19.44 -18.43
C GLN A 30 27.77 -18.31 -17.41
N ASN A 31 26.52 -17.94 -17.17
CA ASN A 31 25.92 -18.01 -15.83
C ASN A 31 24.46 -17.52 -15.86
N LYS A 32 23.55 -18.30 -15.27
CA LYS A 32 22.22 -17.82 -14.90
C LYS A 32 22.36 -16.93 -13.65
N GLU A 33 22.89 -15.73 -13.82
CA GLU A 33 22.80 -14.71 -12.78
C GLU A 33 21.42 -14.06 -12.86
N ALA A 34 20.67 -14.12 -11.76
CA ALA A 34 19.51 -13.27 -11.56
C ALA A 34 19.91 -11.81 -11.88
N PRO A 35 19.04 -11.01 -12.52
CA PRO A 35 19.40 -9.66 -12.94
C PRO A 35 19.91 -8.89 -11.73
N LYS A 36 21.22 -8.58 -11.73
CA LYS A 36 21.86 -7.75 -10.70
C LYS A 36 21.18 -6.40 -10.73
N LEU A 37 20.51 -6.06 -9.64
CA LEU A 37 19.92 -4.75 -9.44
C LEU A 37 21.05 -3.72 -9.58
N THR A 38 20.78 -2.61 -10.26
CA THR A 38 21.75 -1.52 -10.27
C THR A 38 21.94 -1.00 -8.84
N PRO A 39 23.09 -0.40 -8.48
CA PRO A 39 23.26 0.20 -7.16
C PRO A 39 22.12 1.16 -6.78
N GLU A 40 21.53 1.85 -7.77
CA GLU A 40 20.37 2.71 -7.60
C GLU A 40 19.07 1.93 -7.31
N GLN A 41 18.90 0.75 -7.91
CA GLN A 41 17.79 -0.16 -7.61
C GLN A 41 17.99 -0.86 -6.26
N GLU A 42 19.21 -1.23 -5.89
CA GLU A 42 19.54 -1.79 -4.57
C GLU A 42 19.31 -0.76 -3.47
N VAL A 43 19.68 0.50 -3.69
CA VAL A 43 19.41 1.61 -2.76
C VAL A 43 17.90 1.86 -2.62
N LYS A 44 17.14 1.93 -3.71
CA LYS A 44 15.67 2.06 -3.65
C LYS A 44 14.99 0.88 -2.95
N LEU A 45 15.47 -0.34 -3.18
CA LEU A 45 14.93 -1.54 -2.55
C LEU A 45 15.36 -1.68 -1.08
N ALA A 46 16.50 -1.10 -0.70
CA ALA A 46 16.98 -1.00 0.68
C ALA A 46 16.23 0.11 1.45
N GLU A 47 15.90 1.22 0.80
CA GLU A 47 15.03 2.29 1.33
C GLU A 47 13.60 1.79 1.61
N GLU A 48 13.08 0.85 0.80
CA GLU A 48 11.80 0.16 1.07
C GLU A 48 11.88 -0.90 2.18
N LYS A 49 13.08 -1.31 2.63
CA LYS A 49 13.26 -2.57 3.37
C LYS A 49 13.37 -2.49 4.89
N GLU A 50 13.35 -1.31 5.50
CA GLU A 50 13.31 -1.19 6.96
C GLU A 50 12.17 -0.29 7.41
N GLU A 51 10.95 -0.59 6.97
CA GLU A 51 9.78 -0.06 7.67
C GLU A 51 9.79 -0.60 9.10
N SER A 52 10.03 0.30 10.06
CA SER A 52 10.14 -0.08 11.46
C SER A 52 8.81 -0.65 11.95
N VAL A 53 8.84 -1.55 12.94
CA VAL A 53 7.61 -2.08 13.56
C VAL A 53 6.72 -0.93 14.07
N LEU A 54 7.34 0.17 14.51
CA LEU A 54 6.65 1.36 14.96
C LEU A 54 5.91 2.07 13.80
N ASP A 55 6.50 2.13 12.62
CA ASP A 55 5.88 2.71 11.41
C ASP A 55 4.64 1.92 10.99
N LYS A 56 4.71 0.60 11.00
CA LYS A 56 3.57 -0.28 10.70
C LYS A 56 2.43 -0.05 11.67
N ILE A 57 2.72 0.02 12.97
CA ILE A 57 1.72 0.30 14.01
C ILE A 57 1.08 1.68 13.79
N ILE A 58 1.88 2.70 13.45
CA ILE A 58 1.38 4.05 13.15
C ILE A 58 0.45 4.01 11.92
N GLN A 59 0.82 3.30 10.87
CA GLN A 59 0.00 3.16 9.66
C GLN A 59 -1.31 2.44 9.94
N GLU A 60 -1.28 1.32 10.66
CA GLU A 60 -2.47 0.56 11.05
C GLU A 60 -3.44 1.40 11.87
N LEU A 61 -2.94 2.11 12.90
CA LEU A 61 -3.74 3.01 13.71
C LEU A 61 -4.36 4.15 12.88
N SER A 62 -3.60 4.69 11.92
CA SER A 62 -4.07 5.73 11.01
C SER A 62 -5.20 5.24 10.09
N MET A 63 -5.05 4.03 9.52
CA MET A 63 -6.10 3.41 8.71
C MET A 63 -7.35 3.11 9.55
N LYS A 64 -7.17 2.62 10.78
CA LYS A 64 -8.29 2.37 11.69
C LYS A 64 -9.05 3.66 12.04
N ILE A 65 -8.34 4.76 12.31
CA ILE A 65 -8.96 6.07 12.55
C ILE A 65 -9.79 6.53 11.36
N MET A 66 -9.28 6.37 10.13
CA MET A 66 -10.01 6.70 8.91
C MET A 66 -11.29 5.84 8.78
N ALA A 67 -11.18 4.53 8.98
CA ALA A 67 -12.33 3.62 8.91
C ALA A 67 -13.41 3.96 9.94
N LEU A 68 -13.02 4.16 11.21
CA LEU A 68 -13.95 4.56 12.28
C LEU A 68 -14.61 5.91 11.96
N SER A 69 -13.85 6.88 11.45
CA SER A 69 -14.40 8.19 11.10
C SER A 69 -15.44 8.08 9.98
N LEU A 70 -15.20 7.23 8.97
CA LEU A 70 -16.15 6.98 7.90
C LEU A 70 -17.43 6.31 8.42
N GLN A 71 -17.31 5.31 9.28
CA GLN A 71 -18.47 4.63 9.88
C GLN A 71 -19.31 5.59 10.73
N ILE A 72 -18.67 6.42 11.54
CA ILE A 72 -19.36 7.46 12.32
C ILE A 72 -20.13 8.40 11.39
N GLU A 73 -19.52 8.86 10.30
CA GLU A 73 -20.18 9.75 9.33
C GLU A 73 -21.40 9.09 8.67
N GLN A 74 -21.29 7.81 8.29
CA GLN A 74 -22.41 7.04 7.75
C GLN A 74 -23.58 6.87 8.73
N LEU A 75 -23.30 6.92 10.04
CA LEU A 75 -24.32 6.83 11.09
C LEU A 75 -24.85 8.21 11.55
N LYS A 76 -24.26 9.33 11.12
CA LYS A 76 -24.75 10.68 11.49
C LYS A 76 -26.11 11.00 10.90
N SER A 77 -26.39 10.54 9.68
CA SER A 77 -27.67 10.74 9.01
C SER A 77 -28.78 9.81 9.51
N LYS A 78 -28.47 8.86 10.41
CA LYS A 78 -29.41 7.91 10.99
C LYS A 78 -29.73 8.33 12.43
N GLU A 79 -31.01 8.54 12.72
CA GLU A 79 -31.48 9.00 14.03
C GLU A 79 -32.15 7.90 14.86
N ASP A 80 -32.18 6.65 14.37
CA ASP A 80 -32.69 5.54 15.15
C ASP A 80 -31.80 5.26 16.37
N THR A 81 -32.41 4.72 17.43
CA THR A 81 -31.75 4.55 18.73
C THR A 81 -30.54 3.63 18.66
N GLU A 82 -30.55 2.64 17.76
CA GLU A 82 -29.44 1.69 17.59
C GLU A 82 -28.26 2.38 16.91
N SER A 83 -28.48 3.07 15.79
CA SER A 83 -27.47 3.87 15.11
C SER A 83 -26.85 4.93 16.02
N VAL A 84 -27.64 5.60 16.87
CA VAL A 84 -27.12 6.58 17.84
C VAL A 84 -26.23 5.91 18.89
N LYS A 85 -26.60 4.73 19.38
CA LYS A 85 -25.80 3.98 20.36
C LYS A 85 -24.49 3.48 19.74
N GLU A 86 -24.57 2.92 18.53
CA GLU A 86 -23.40 2.47 17.77
C GLU A 86 -22.44 3.63 17.48
N ARG A 87 -22.96 4.76 16.98
CA ARG A 87 -22.16 5.96 16.72
C ARG A 87 -21.40 6.42 17.96
N LYS A 88 -22.07 6.49 19.12
CA LYS A 88 -21.40 6.85 20.39
C LYS A 88 -20.30 5.86 20.78
N ALA A 89 -20.52 4.56 20.57
CA ALA A 89 -19.49 3.55 20.85
C ALA A 89 -18.28 3.72 19.93
N LEU A 90 -18.50 3.95 18.63
CA LEU A 90 -17.46 4.20 17.65
C LEU A 90 -16.71 5.50 17.93
N GLU A 91 -17.38 6.56 18.40
CA GLU A 91 -16.75 7.82 18.82
C GLU A 91 -15.78 7.62 19.99
N VAL A 92 -16.15 6.79 20.97
CA VAL A 92 -15.25 6.43 22.08
C VAL A 92 -14.05 5.62 21.57
N GLU A 93 -14.29 4.63 20.71
CA GLU A 93 -13.20 3.84 20.12
C GLU A 93 -12.26 4.72 19.27
N LEU A 94 -12.81 5.67 18.52
CA LEU A 94 -12.04 6.63 17.73
C LEU A 94 -11.15 7.49 18.64
N ALA A 95 -11.68 8.01 19.75
CA ALA A 95 -10.91 8.80 20.71
C ALA A 95 -9.75 7.99 21.32
N LEU A 96 -10.01 6.74 21.72
CA LEU A 96 -8.98 5.84 22.24
C LEU A 96 -7.91 5.53 21.20
N THR A 97 -8.32 5.28 19.95
CA THR A 97 -7.39 4.97 18.86
C THR A 97 -6.52 6.17 18.50
N LYS A 98 -7.08 7.39 18.50
CA LYS A 98 -6.33 8.65 18.34
C LYS A 98 -5.28 8.83 19.43
N GLY A 99 -5.65 8.63 20.70
CA GLY A 99 -4.70 8.73 21.81
C GLY A 99 -3.54 7.71 21.70
N ARG A 100 -3.83 6.49 21.22
CA ARG A 100 -2.78 5.49 20.94
C ARG A 100 -1.86 5.92 19.80
N LEU A 101 -2.40 6.46 18.72
CA LEU A 101 -1.61 6.98 17.60
C LEU A 101 -0.69 8.11 18.06
N GLU A 102 -1.20 9.07 18.83
CA GLU A 102 -0.41 10.18 19.38
C GLU A 102 0.74 9.68 20.25
N ALA A 103 0.49 8.68 21.11
CA ALA A 103 1.53 8.07 21.93
C ALA A 103 2.63 7.41 21.07
N LYS A 104 2.25 6.71 20.00
CA LYS A 104 3.21 6.05 19.08
C LYS A 104 3.99 7.04 18.23
N LEU A 105 3.37 8.12 17.77
CA LEU A 105 4.07 9.21 17.10
C LEU A 105 5.08 9.88 18.03
N LYS A 106 4.73 10.09 19.31
CA LYS A 106 5.65 10.60 20.31
C LYS A 106 6.83 9.66 20.54
N GLU A 107 6.59 8.36 20.70
CA GLU A 107 7.64 7.34 20.83
C GLU A 107 8.62 7.38 19.64
N LYS A 108 8.10 7.54 18.41
CA LYS A 108 8.91 7.66 17.20
C LYS A 108 9.79 8.92 17.22
N LEU A 109 9.20 10.05 17.58
CA LEU A 109 9.92 11.33 17.69
C LEU A 109 11.00 11.29 18.78
N ASP A 110 10.72 10.66 19.92
CA ASP A 110 11.68 10.56 21.02
C ASP A 110 12.83 9.61 20.66
N THR A 111 12.55 8.51 19.95
CA THR A 111 13.59 7.60 19.41
C THR A 111 14.50 8.33 18.41
N ALA A 112 13.92 9.11 17.49
CA ALA A 112 14.68 9.87 16.49
C ALA A 112 15.55 11.00 17.09
N LYS A 113 15.26 11.46 18.31
CA LYS A 113 16.09 12.45 19.03
C LYS A 113 17.26 11.80 19.79
N LEU A 114 17.17 10.50 20.08
CA LEU A 114 18.17 9.74 20.83
C LEU A 114 19.15 8.99 19.93
N SER A 115 18.83 8.87 18.63
CA SER A 115 19.70 8.35 17.56
C SER A 115 20.57 9.44 16.96
#